data_AF-A0AB36CM82-F1
#
_entry.id   AF-A0AB36CM82-F1
#
_cell.length_a   1.000
_cell.length_b   1.000
_cell.length_c   1.000
_cell.angle_alpha   90.00
_cell.angle_beta   90.00
_cell.angle_gamma   90.00
#
_symmetry.space_group_name_H-M   'P 1'
#
loop_
_entity.id
_entity.type
_entity.pdbx_description
1 polymer ?
#
loop_
_entity_poly.entity_id
_entity_poly.type
_entity_poly.pdbx_seq_one_letter_code
_entity_poly.pdbx_strand_id
1 'polypeptide(L)'
;MMSQELFERPEKQYEKYSIVAFPKQSKIIGDPESFENAEPTPEQEAAMESILDAHPESALTFDETTGLWIGGEEDNIEAMFSDRDAFVDALESDDASVRVTESD
;
A
#
# COMPACT_ATOMS: atom_id res chain seq x y z
N MET A 1 -1.40 -6.80 14.46
CA MET A 1 -2.35 -7.85 14.02
C MET A 1 -3.57 -7.19 13.38
N MET A 2 -3.70 -7.39 12.08
CA MET A 2 -4.80 -6.86 11.27
C MET A 2 -6.10 -7.63 11.47
N SER A 3 -7.23 -6.92 11.41
CA SER A 3 -8.56 -7.54 11.36
C SER A 3 -8.97 -7.83 9.92
N GLN A 4 -9.87 -8.80 9.73
CA GLN A 4 -10.45 -9.10 8.42
C GLN A 4 -11.12 -7.87 7.78
N GLU A 5 -11.78 -7.03 8.58
CA GLU A 5 -12.40 -5.79 8.07
C GLU A 5 -11.38 -4.84 7.44
N LEU A 6 -10.19 -4.72 8.05
CA LEU A 6 -9.11 -3.88 7.53
C LEU A 6 -8.47 -4.48 6.28
N PHE A 7 -8.43 -5.80 6.17
CA PHE A 7 -7.99 -6.49 4.96
C PHE A 7 -8.96 -6.26 3.79
N GLU A 8 -10.27 -6.40 4.03
CA GLU A 8 -11.30 -6.15 3.01
C GLU A 8 -11.43 -4.66 2.64
N ARG A 9 -10.90 -3.76 3.47
CA ARG A 9 -10.94 -2.30 3.26
C ARG A 9 -9.55 -1.69 3.49
N PRO A 10 -8.61 -1.90 2.55
CA PRO A 10 -7.21 -1.49 2.71
C PRO A 10 -7.03 0.01 2.96
N GLU A 11 -7.91 0.85 2.42
CA GLU A 11 -7.91 2.31 2.67
C GLU A 11 -8.11 2.69 4.14
N LYS A 12 -8.83 1.86 4.93
CA LYS A 12 -9.02 2.12 6.37
C LYS A 12 -7.75 1.89 7.18
N GLN A 13 -6.77 1.18 6.62
CA GLN A 13 -5.51 0.94 7.30
C GLN A 13 -4.71 2.23 7.42
N TYR A 14 -4.80 3.13 6.44
CA TYR A 14 -4.01 4.36 6.44
C TYR A 14 -4.23 5.21 7.70
N GLU A 15 -5.47 5.31 8.17
CA GLU A 15 -5.79 6.02 9.41
C GLU A 15 -5.10 5.39 10.64
N LYS A 16 -5.02 4.05 10.70
CA LYS A 16 -4.36 3.32 11.80
C LYS A 16 -2.86 3.59 11.86
N TYR A 17 -2.21 3.77 10.72
CA TYR A 17 -0.77 3.99 10.61
C TYR A 17 -0.39 5.46 10.38
N SER A 18 -1.33 6.40 10.48
CA SER A 18 -1.06 7.82 10.17
C SER A 18 -0.48 8.04 8.76
N ILE A 19 -0.93 7.24 7.80
CA ILE A 19 -0.56 7.32 6.38
C ILE A 19 -1.57 8.21 5.65
N VAL A 20 -1.09 9.01 4.71
CA VAL A 20 -1.89 9.86 3.83
C VAL A 20 -1.89 9.25 2.44
N ALA A 21 -3.07 9.07 1.85
CA ALA A 21 -3.20 8.65 0.45
C ALA A 21 -3.42 9.85 -0.47
N PHE A 22 -2.90 9.77 -1.70
CA PHE A 22 -2.97 10.85 -2.69
C PHE A 22 -3.83 10.45 -3.91
N PRO A 23 -5.16 10.26 -3.78
CA PRO A 23 -5.99 9.67 -4.83
C PRO A 23 -6.12 10.50 -6.10
N LYS A 24 -5.90 11.83 -6.03
CA LYS A 24 -5.91 12.68 -7.23
C LYS A 24 -4.60 12.54 -7.99
N GLN A 25 -3.48 12.66 -7.29
CA GLN A 25 -2.14 12.55 -7.86
C GLN A 25 -1.88 11.13 -8.36
N SER A 26 -2.35 10.11 -7.66
CA SER A 26 -2.19 8.71 -8.08
C SER A 26 -2.81 8.43 -9.45
N LYS A 27 -3.91 9.09 -9.80
CA LYS A 27 -4.53 8.98 -11.14
C LYS A 27 -3.71 9.67 -12.23
N ILE A 28 -2.92 10.68 -11.86
CA ILE A 28 -2.09 11.44 -12.78
C ILE A 28 -0.76 10.71 -12.95
N ILE A 29 -0.06 10.45 -11.84
CA ILE A 29 1.22 9.76 -11.78
C ILE A 29 1.08 8.35 -12.38
N GLY A 30 0.09 7.58 -11.92
CA GLY A 30 -0.10 6.20 -12.34
C GLY A 30 0.82 5.22 -11.61
N ASP A 31 0.90 4.01 -12.14
CA ASP A 31 1.67 2.90 -11.56
C ASP A 31 3.18 3.08 -11.82
N PRO A 32 4.04 2.93 -10.79
CA PRO A 32 5.49 2.98 -10.96
C PRO A 32 6.05 2.00 -12.02
N GLU A 33 5.44 0.81 -12.20
CA GLU A 33 5.85 -0.15 -13.23
C GLU A 33 5.73 0.42 -14.65
N SER A 34 4.86 1.41 -14.85
CA SER A 34 4.72 2.09 -16.16
C SER A 34 5.96 2.90 -16.55
N PHE A 35 6.78 3.30 -15.57
CA PHE A 35 8.00 4.08 -15.81
C PHE A 35 9.24 3.23 -16.09
N GLU A 36 9.17 1.90 -15.95
CA GLU A 36 10.30 1.03 -16.32
C GLU A 36 10.63 1.12 -17.82
N ASN A 37 9.60 1.40 -18.64
CA ASN A 37 9.68 1.38 -20.09
C ASN A 37 9.43 2.75 -20.74
N ALA A 38 9.17 3.80 -19.94
CA ALA A 38 8.84 5.13 -20.42
C ALA A 38 9.25 6.20 -19.41
N GLU A 39 9.70 7.36 -19.91
CA GLU A 39 9.90 8.53 -19.06
C GLU A 39 8.54 9.10 -18.61
N PRO A 40 8.44 9.63 -17.38
CA PRO A 40 7.24 10.31 -16.93
C PRO A 40 6.95 11.54 -17.80
N THR A 41 5.68 11.77 -18.07
CA THR A 41 5.23 13.01 -18.71
C THR A 41 5.40 14.19 -17.76
N PRO A 42 5.48 15.43 -18.26
CA PRO A 42 5.58 16.61 -17.40
C PRO A 42 4.43 16.76 -16.40
N GLU A 43 3.25 16.24 -16.73
CA GLU A 43 2.09 16.24 -15.82
C GLU A 43 2.28 15.26 -14.66
N GLN A 44 2.88 14.10 -14.94
CA GLN A 44 3.23 13.09 -13.93
C GLN A 44 4.33 13.59 -13.00
N GLU A 45 5.38 14.21 -13.55
CA GLU A 45 6.45 14.83 -12.77
C GLU A 45 5.90 15.92 -11.84
N ALA A 46 5.12 16.85 -12.37
CA ALA A 46 4.53 17.93 -11.57
C ALA A 46 3.60 17.41 -10.46
N ALA A 47 2.87 16.33 -10.72
CA ALA A 47 2.02 15.71 -9.70
C ALA A 47 2.85 15.05 -8.58
N MET A 48 3.97 14.42 -8.91
CA MET A 48 4.92 13.85 -7.95
C MET A 48 5.61 14.94 -7.12
N GLU A 49 6.14 15.97 -7.79
CA GLU A 49 6.77 17.13 -7.14
C GLU A 49 5.81 17.81 -6.16
N SER A 50 4.55 17.99 -6.55
CA SER A 50 3.54 18.55 -5.66
C SER A 50 3.31 17.74 -4.38
N ILE A 51 3.52 16.42 -4.38
CA ILE A 51 3.42 15.61 -3.16
C ILE A 51 4.65 15.86 -2.30
N LEU A 52 5.84 15.78 -2.89
CA LEU A 52 7.12 15.95 -2.20
C LEU A 52 7.25 17.35 -1.59
N ASP A 53 6.81 18.40 -2.28
CA ASP A 53 6.81 19.77 -1.77
C ASP A 53 5.85 19.96 -0.59
N ALA A 54 4.70 19.29 -0.60
CA ALA A 54 3.71 19.35 0.48
C ALA A 54 4.11 18.49 1.68
N HIS A 55 4.88 17.43 1.46
CA HIS A 55 5.25 16.42 2.45
C HIS A 55 6.75 16.09 2.38
N PRO A 56 7.65 17.07 2.59
CA PRO A 56 9.09 16.89 2.34
C PRO A 56 9.79 15.91 3.28
N GLU A 57 9.23 15.73 4.48
CA GLU A 57 9.76 14.82 5.51
C GLU A 57 9.08 13.44 5.47
N SER A 58 8.09 13.24 4.58
CA SER A 58 7.38 11.96 4.47
C SER A 58 8.08 11.05 3.47
N ALA A 59 8.23 9.78 3.85
CA ALA A 59 8.48 8.73 2.89
C ALA A 59 7.27 8.64 1.94
N LEU A 60 7.53 8.46 0.65
CA LEU A 60 6.53 8.35 -0.41
C LEU A 60 6.72 7.02 -1.12
N THR A 61 5.65 6.23 -1.22
CA THR A 61 5.67 4.92 -1.88
C THR A 61 4.34 4.64 -2.58
N PHE A 62 4.31 3.55 -3.35
CA PHE A 62 3.11 3.08 -4.03
C PHE A 62 2.53 1.86 -3.31
N ASP A 63 1.24 1.91 -3.01
CA ASP A 63 0.48 0.79 -2.46
C ASP A 63 -0.23 0.04 -3.58
N GLU A 64 0.38 -1.06 -4.04
CA GLU A 64 -0.14 -1.92 -5.11
C GLU A 64 -1.53 -2.49 -4.81
N THR A 65 -1.86 -2.69 -3.53
CA THR A 65 -3.17 -3.26 -3.13
C THR A 65 -4.31 -2.31 -3.49
N THR A 66 -4.06 -1.00 -3.44
CA THR A 66 -5.07 0.03 -3.71
C THR A 66 -4.82 0.80 -5.01
N GLY A 67 -3.63 0.69 -5.58
CA GLY A 67 -3.19 1.47 -6.73
C GLY A 67 -2.97 2.95 -6.39
N LEU A 68 -2.61 3.26 -5.14
CA LEU A 68 -2.45 4.63 -4.65
C LEU A 68 -1.01 4.92 -4.23
N TRP A 69 -0.55 6.11 -4.58
CA TRP A 69 0.60 6.72 -3.92
C TRP A 69 0.20 7.15 -2.51
N ILE A 70 1.04 6.78 -1.55
CA ILE A 70 0.83 7.00 -0.11
C ILE A 70 2.09 7.58 0.52
N GLY A 71 1.91 8.40 1.55
CA GLY A 71 3.01 9.01 2.27
C GLY A 71 2.81 9.05 3.79
N GLY A 72 3.93 9.04 4.52
CA GLY A 72 3.94 9.03 5.99
C GLY A 72 5.36 8.84 6.53
N GLU A 73 5.49 8.58 7.83
CA GLU A 73 6.77 8.14 8.39
C GLU A 73 7.13 6.74 7.86
N GLU A 74 8.40 6.51 7.56
CA GLU A 74 8.90 5.24 7.00
C GLU A 74 8.53 4.05 7.88
N ASP A 75 8.76 4.13 9.19
CA ASP A 75 8.43 3.09 10.18
C ASP A 75 6.93 2.74 10.16
N ASN A 76 6.05 3.72 9.94
CA ASN A 76 4.61 3.48 9.91
C ASN A 76 4.17 2.79 8.62
N ILE A 77 4.80 3.13 7.49
CA ILE A 77 4.58 2.48 6.21
C ILE A 77 5.07 1.03 6.26
N GLU A 78 6.27 0.79 6.80
CA GLU A 78 6.83 -0.56 6.97
C GLU A 78 5.95 -1.40 7.90
N ALA A 79 5.52 -0.84 9.03
CA ALA A 79 4.61 -1.51 9.94
C ALA A 79 3.26 -1.86 9.29
N MET A 80 2.72 -1.02 8.41
CA MET A 80 1.49 -1.31 7.67
C MET A 80 1.67 -2.52 6.76
N PHE A 81 2.71 -2.53 5.93
CA PHE A 81 2.95 -3.64 5.00
C PHE A 81 3.27 -4.93 5.74
N SER A 82 4.08 -4.87 6.81
CA SER A 82 4.37 -6.05 7.64
C SER A 82 3.11 -6.65 8.29
N ASP A 83 2.17 -5.82 8.79
CA ASP A 83 0.91 -6.31 9.36
C ASP A 83 -0.02 -6.93 8.29
N ARG A 84 0.09 -6.51 7.01
CA ARG A 84 -0.63 -7.12 5.87
C ARG A 84 -0.03 -8.48 5.52
N ASP A 85 1.28 -8.55 5.36
CA ASP A 85 1.98 -9.79 5.00
C ASP A 85 1.75 -10.86 6.07
N ALA A 86 1.90 -10.51 7.35
CA ALA A 86 1.63 -11.42 8.47
C ALA A 86 0.18 -11.92 8.51
N PHE A 87 -0.77 -11.12 8.01
CA PHE A 87 -2.17 -11.53 7.92
C PHE A 87 -2.41 -12.50 6.76
N VAL A 88 -1.81 -12.25 5.60
CA VAL A 88 -1.87 -13.16 4.43
C VAL A 88 -1.23 -14.51 4.78
N ASP A 89 -0.06 -14.50 5.39
CA ASP A 89 0.63 -15.72 5.84
C ASP A 89 -0.22 -16.55 6.83
N ALA A 90 -0.94 -15.89 7.74
CA ALA A 90 -1.83 -16.54 8.68
C ALA A 90 -3.04 -17.20 7.97
N LEU A 91 -3.61 -16.55 6.95
CA LEU A 91 -4.71 -17.11 6.16
C LEU A 91 -4.26 -18.34 5.36
N GLU A 92 -3.07 -18.30 4.76
CA GLU A 92 -2.52 -19.45 4.03
C GLU A 92 -2.21 -20.62 4.96
N SER A 93 -1.74 -20.32 6.18
CA SER A 93 -1.44 -21.33 7.21
C SER A 93 -2.71 -21.99 7.77
N ASP A 94 -3.79 -21.23 7.96
CA ASP A 94 -5.08 -21.76 8.42
C ASP A 94 -5.79 -22.59 7.33
N ASP A 95 -5.72 -22.21 6.04
CA ASP A 95 -6.25 -23.02 4.92
C ASP A 95 -5.50 -24.36 4.78
N ALA A 96 -4.19 -24.38 5.08
CA ALA A 96 -3.40 -25.60 5.13
C ALA A 96 -3.78 -26.52 6.31
N SER A 97 -4.23 -25.97 7.43
CA SER A 97 -4.64 -26.76 8.61
C SER A 97 -5.95 -27.51 8.40
N VAL A 98 -6.92 -26.90 7.70
CA VAL A 98 -8.25 -27.50 7.46
C VAL A 98 -8.20 -28.68 6.47
N ARG A 99 -7.26 -28.69 5.52
CA ARG A 99 -7.15 -29.78 4.53
C ARG A 99 -6.54 -31.08 5.05
N VAL A 100 -5.95 -31.07 6.24
CA VAL A 100 -5.28 -32.27 6.81
C VAL A 100 -6.25 -33.12 7.66
N THR A 101 -7.47 -32.64 7.93
CA THR A 101 -8.43 -33.35 8.81
C THR A 101 -9.51 -34.18 8.11
N GLU A 102 -9.54 -34.27 6.77
CA GLU A 102 -10.51 -35.11 6.02
C GLU A 102 -9.89 -36.37 5.41
N SER A 103 -9.02 -37.06 6.15
CA SER A 103 -8.57 -38.40 5.78
C SER A 103 -8.29 -39.24 7.03
N ASP A 104 -9.37 -39.77 7.63
CA ASP A 104 -9.34 -41.02 8.40
C ASP A 104 -10.57 -41.86 8.06
#